data_AF-A0ABD5M2P1-F1
#
_entry.id   AF-A0ABD5M2P1-F1
#
_cell.length_a   1.000
_cell.length_b   1.000
_cell.length_c   1.000
_cell.angle_alpha   90.00
_cell.angle_beta   90.00
_cell.angle_gamma   90.00
#
_symmetry.space_group_name_H-M   'P 1'
#
loop_
_entity.id
_entity.type
_entity.pdbx_description
1 polymer ?
#
loop_
_entity_poly.entity_id
_entity_poly.type
_entity_poly.pdbx_seq_one_letter_code
_entity_poly.pdbx_strand_id
1 'polypeptide(L)'
;MEFTRRDALAGSAIALSVAAAGCLDFAAGDGPQGPEGTPATLTCDDDAFVRLDQPFEAPVAGTPVETDRTSLELSVEGTAETYGQSLRLVLRNTGDAPAATLGEPAYSIQRETEAGWLDVRGSTTGEAVKLPRSESSLDTSTAYSWDLTLTERGLATAVNGVDLDVCPPLGTGTHRFVYWGLVDGPPVGVEFELIG
;
A
#
# COMPACT_ATOMS: atom_id res chain seq x y z
N MET A 1 -35.75 -16.96 73.76
CA MET A 1 -36.54 -17.79 72.85
C MET A 1 -37.65 -16.93 72.29
N GLU A 2 -38.08 -17.24 71.07
CA GLU A 2 -39.18 -16.63 70.31
C GLU A 2 -38.79 -15.49 69.34
N PHE A 3 -38.72 -15.89 68.06
CA PHE A 3 -38.73 -15.06 66.85
C PHE A 3 -40.12 -14.38 66.71
N THR A 4 -40.33 -13.28 65.97
CA THR A 4 -40.56 -13.35 64.51
C THR A 4 -41.06 -11.99 63.93
N ARG A 5 -40.47 -11.59 62.78
CA ARG A 5 -40.97 -10.77 61.62
C ARG A 5 -41.38 -9.30 61.84
N ARG A 6 -40.65 -8.32 61.29
CA ARG A 6 -40.49 -7.89 59.87
C ARG A 6 -41.59 -6.93 59.40
N ASP A 7 -41.28 -5.64 59.52
CA ASP A 7 -41.75 -4.48 58.74
C ASP A 7 -40.64 -3.43 58.94
N ALA A 8 -40.20 -2.59 58.00
CA ALA A 8 -40.75 -2.18 56.74
C ALA A 8 -39.60 -1.76 55.79
N LEU A 9 -39.97 -1.75 54.51
CA LEU A 9 -39.24 -1.33 53.33
C LEU A 9 -38.60 0.06 53.44
N ALA A 10 -37.35 0.19 52.99
CA ALA A 10 -36.83 1.42 52.40
C ALA A 10 -36.08 1.05 51.12
N GLY A 11 -36.79 1.17 50.00
CA GLY A 11 -36.32 0.87 48.65
C GLY A 11 -35.12 1.74 48.27
N SER A 12 -34.00 1.08 47.97
CA SER A 12 -32.86 1.69 47.31
C SER A 12 -32.98 1.39 45.81
N ALA A 13 -33.51 2.35 45.05
CA ALA A 13 -33.50 2.28 43.60
C ALA A 13 -32.10 2.65 43.11
N ILE A 14 -31.26 1.63 42.87
CA ILE A 14 -29.98 1.80 42.18
C ILE A 14 -30.31 1.87 40.69
N ALA A 15 -30.25 3.08 40.13
CA ALA A 15 -30.27 3.29 38.69
C ALA A 15 -28.94 2.79 38.11
N LEU A 16 -28.95 1.60 37.51
CA LEU A 16 -27.86 1.10 36.68
C LEU A 16 -27.84 1.94 35.39
N SER A 17 -26.96 2.94 35.34
CA SER A 17 -26.53 3.55 34.10
C SER A 17 -25.73 2.51 33.31
N VAL A 18 -26.39 1.85 32.37
CA VAL A 18 -25.73 1.03 31.35
C VAL A 18 -24.95 2.00 30.47
N ALA A 19 -23.66 2.16 30.75
CA ALA A 19 -22.72 2.75 29.83
C ALA A 19 -22.64 1.79 28.64
N ALA A 20 -23.39 2.07 27.58
CA ALA A 20 -23.10 1.51 26.27
C ALA A 20 -21.71 2.04 25.89
N ALA A 21 -20.69 1.23 26.10
CA ALA A 21 -19.42 1.40 25.41
C ALA A 21 -19.75 1.24 23.92
N GLY A 22 -19.99 2.36 23.25
CA GLY A 22 -19.99 2.41 21.80
C GLY A 22 -18.58 2.04 21.38
N CYS A 23 -18.37 0.77 21.06
CA CYS A 23 -17.25 0.36 20.23
C CYS A 23 -17.27 1.30 19.02
N LEU A 24 -16.13 1.97 18.80
CA LEU A 24 -15.88 2.76 17.62
C LEU A 24 -16.13 1.84 16.42
N ASP A 25 -17.29 1.99 15.79
CA ASP A 25 -17.53 1.54 14.43
C ASP A 25 -16.69 2.49 13.55
N PHE A 26 -15.37 2.29 13.58
CA PHE A 26 -14.54 2.66 12.45
C PHE A 26 -15.19 1.95 11.28
N ALA A 27 -15.47 2.68 10.21
CA ALA A 27 -15.92 2.14 8.94
C ALA A 27 -14.89 1.12 8.43
N ALA A 28 -14.94 -0.09 8.98
CA ALA A 28 -14.20 -1.22 8.51
C ALA A 28 -14.94 -1.65 7.24
N GLY A 29 -14.47 -1.18 6.09
CA GLY A 29 -14.59 -2.01 4.90
C GLY A 29 -14.07 -3.41 5.24
N ASP A 30 -14.49 -4.44 4.51
CA ASP A 30 -14.33 -5.86 4.86
C ASP A 30 -12.88 -6.33 5.19
N GLY A 31 -11.88 -5.45 5.12
CA GLY A 31 -10.48 -5.73 5.35
C GLY A 31 -9.84 -6.29 4.08
N PRO A 32 -8.56 -6.67 4.14
CA PRO A 32 -7.91 -7.34 3.02
C PRO A 32 -8.61 -8.67 2.72
N GLN A 33 -9.10 -8.85 1.50
CA GLN A 33 -9.81 -10.07 1.05
C GLN A 33 -8.92 -11.03 0.25
N GLY A 34 -7.68 -10.64 -0.01
CA GLY A 34 -6.72 -11.41 -0.78
C GLY A 34 -6.05 -12.54 0.00
N PRO A 35 -5.17 -13.30 -0.66
CA PRO A 35 -4.39 -14.34 -0.01
C PRO A 35 -3.44 -13.78 1.06
N GLU A 36 -3.39 -14.41 2.22
CA GLU A 36 -2.51 -14.03 3.32
C GLU A 36 -1.08 -14.57 3.15
N GLY A 37 -0.09 -13.89 3.73
CA GLY A 37 1.31 -14.32 3.76
C GLY A 37 1.99 -14.28 2.37
N THR A 38 2.76 -15.31 2.02
CA THR A 38 3.44 -15.39 0.72
C THR A 38 2.71 -16.39 -0.17
N PRO A 39 1.75 -15.96 -1.02
CA PRO A 39 1.07 -16.88 -1.92
C PRO A 39 2.01 -17.45 -2.98
N ALA A 40 1.64 -18.59 -3.58
CA ALA A 40 2.42 -19.18 -4.68
C ALA A 40 2.52 -18.24 -5.89
N THR A 41 1.43 -17.52 -6.19
CA THR A 41 1.31 -16.55 -7.28
C THR A 41 0.08 -15.65 -7.04
N LEU A 42 -0.14 -14.67 -7.92
CA LEU A 42 -1.33 -13.82 -7.95
C LEU A 42 -2.30 -14.28 -9.04
N THR A 43 -3.21 -15.19 -8.69
CA THR A 43 -4.24 -15.71 -9.63
C THR A 43 -5.45 -14.79 -9.70
N CYS A 44 -6.00 -14.64 -10.90
CA CYS A 44 -7.21 -13.88 -11.18
C CYS A 44 -8.28 -14.81 -11.74
N ASP A 45 -9.52 -14.66 -11.25
CA ASP A 45 -10.67 -15.40 -11.80
C ASP A 45 -11.12 -14.83 -13.16
N ASP A 46 -10.80 -13.56 -13.41
CA ASP A 46 -11.06 -12.92 -14.70
C ASP A 46 -9.90 -13.20 -15.67
N ASP A 47 -10.16 -14.04 -16.67
CA ASP A 47 -9.22 -14.36 -17.74
C ASP A 47 -8.86 -13.16 -18.63
N ALA A 48 -9.63 -12.07 -18.58
CA ALA A 48 -9.31 -10.81 -19.26
C ALA A 48 -8.32 -9.95 -18.47
N PHE A 49 -7.98 -10.32 -17.23
CA PHE A 49 -7.02 -9.57 -16.43
C PHE A 49 -5.59 -9.77 -16.94
N VAL A 50 -4.96 -8.68 -17.37
CA VAL A 50 -3.56 -8.64 -17.79
C VAL A 50 -2.77 -7.79 -16.81
N ARG A 51 -2.01 -8.46 -15.94
CA ARG A 51 -1.12 -7.83 -14.95
C ARG A 51 -0.09 -6.93 -15.62
N LEU A 52 0.25 -5.82 -14.97
CA LEU A 52 1.33 -4.94 -15.42
C LEU A 52 2.66 -5.70 -15.45
N ASP A 53 3.33 -5.65 -16.60
CA ASP A 53 4.68 -6.18 -16.75
C ASP A 53 5.68 -5.38 -15.92
N GLN A 54 6.69 -6.07 -15.39
CA GLN A 54 7.83 -5.42 -14.75
C GLN A 54 8.73 -4.78 -15.82
N PRO A 55 8.90 -3.46 -15.86
CA PRO A 55 9.63 -2.79 -16.93
C PRO A 55 11.15 -2.74 -16.72
N PHE A 56 11.66 -3.55 -15.78
CA PHE A 56 13.06 -3.61 -15.38
C PHE A 56 13.47 -5.06 -15.11
N GLU A 57 14.73 -5.38 -15.39
CA GLU A 57 15.33 -6.69 -15.10
C GLU A 57 16.35 -6.61 -13.94
N ALA A 58 16.87 -5.42 -13.66
CA ALA A 58 17.84 -5.19 -12.61
C ALA A 58 17.24 -5.48 -11.22
N PRO A 59 18.03 -6.00 -10.27
CA PRO A 59 17.60 -6.11 -8.89
C PRO A 59 17.16 -4.76 -8.33
N VAL A 60 16.10 -4.79 -7.50
CA VAL A 60 15.64 -3.60 -6.79
C VAL A 60 16.62 -3.29 -5.67
N ALA A 61 17.21 -2.09 -5.72
CA ALA A 61 18.07 -1.56 -4.68
C ALA A 61 17.24 -1.07 -3.49
N GLY A 62 17.83 -1.17 -2.30
CA GLY A 62 17.33 -0.47 -1.12
C GLY A 62 17.58 1.03 -1.21
N THR A 63 17.17 1.74 -0.16
CA THR A 63 17.34 3.18 -0.01
C THR A 63 18.36 3.47 1.12
N PRO A 64 19.28 4.45 0.95
CA PRO A 64 19.48 5.30 -0.23
C PRO A 64 20.10 4.53 -1.42
N VAL A 65 19.98 5.10 -2.63
CA VAL A 65 20.53 4.57 -3.88
C VAL A 65 21.45 5.59 -4.55
N GLU A 66 22.60 5.12 -5.02
CA GLU A 66 23.53 5.93 -5.80
C GLU A 66 23.32 5.71 -7.29
N THR A 67 23.34 6.79 -8.06
CA THR A 67 23.48 6.78 -9.52
C THR A 67 24.90 7.21 -9.89
N ASP A 68 25.23 7.19 -11.18
CA ASP A 68 26.52 7.69 -11.66
C ASP A 68 26.75 9.19 -11.35
N ARG A 69 25.69 9.95 -11.03
CA ARG A 69 25.74 11.42 -10.90
C ARG A 69 25.31 11.96 -9.54
N THR A 70 24.40 11.27 -8.85
CA THR A 70 23.81 11.76 -7.59
C THR A 70 23.29 10.61 -6.72
N SER A 71 22.96 10.93 -5.46
CA SER A 71 22.30 10.04 -4.51
C SER A 71 20.81 10.36 -4.40
N LEU A 72 19.99 9.33 -4.25
CA LEU A 72 18.56 9.46 -4.00
C LEU A 72 18.14 8.67 -2.76
N GLU A 73 17.18 9.22 -2.03
CA GLU A 73 16.57 8.58 -0.87
C GLU A 73 15.07 8.45 -1.11
N LEU A 74 14.60 7.20 -1.12
CA LEU A 74 13.18 6.86 -1.04
C LEU A 74 12.83 6.65 0.44
N SER A 75 11.93 7.46 0.99
CA SER A 75 11.45 7.36 2.36
C SER A 75 9.99 6.91 2.39
N VAL A 76 9.61 6.19 3.44
CA VAL A 76 8.23 5.77 3.72
C VAL A 76 7.87 6.10 5.17
N GLU A 77 6.64 6.56 5.44
CA GLU A 77 6.22 6.97 6.79
C GLU A 77 6.11 5.78 7.78
N GLY A 78 5.84 4.57 7.28
CA GLY A 78 5.73 3.34 8.05
C GLY A 78 6.09 2.11 7.24
N THR A 79 6.46 1.03 7.93
CA THR A 79 6.79 -0.27 7.32
C THR A 79 5.73 -1.34 7.59
N ALA A 80 4.64 -0.96 8.26
CA ALA A 80 3.46 -1.79 8.47
C ALA A 80 2.23 -0.90 8.40
N GLU A 81 1.36 -1.14 7.43
CA GLU A 81 0.22 -0.29 7.13
C GLU A 81 -1.08 -1.10 7.12
N THR A 82 -2.12 -0.56 7.75
CA THR A 82 -3.43 -1.20 7.77
C THR A 82 -4.14 -1.01 6.43
N TYR A 83 -4.83 -2.04 5.97
CA TYR A 83 -5.74 -1.95 4.84
C TYR A 83 -6.67 -0.73 4.97
N GLY A 84 -6.89 -0.02 3.86
CA GLY A 84 -7.65 1.23 3.86
C GLY A 84 -6.87 2.48 4.28
N GLN A 85 -5.69 2.35 4.89
CA GLN A 85 -4.81 3.49 5.21
C GLN A 85 -3.98 3.92 4.00
N SER A 86 -3.37 5.09 4.13
CA SER A 86 -2.49 5.67 3.12
C SER A 86 -1.03 5.32 3.40
N LEU A 87 -0.39 4.67 2.43
CA LEU A 87 1.06 4.55 2.37
C LEU A 87 1.64 5.83 1.75
N ARG A 88 2.40 6.59 2.53
CA ARG A 88 3.06 7.81 2.04
C ARG A 88 4.53 7.57 1.77
N LEU A 89 4.94 7.92 0.55
CA LEU A 89 6.30 7.77 0.08
C LEU A 89 6.83 9.10 -0.45
N VAL A 90 8.13 9.32 -0.29
CA VAL A 90 8.81 10.49 -0.87
C VAL A 90 10.15 10.05 -1.43
N LEU A 91 10.39 10.33 -2.72
CA LEU A 91 11.70 10.18 -3.35
C LEU A 91 12.36 11.56 -3.42
N ARG A 92 13.52 11.70 -2.78
CA ARG A 92 14.30 12.95 -2.78
C ARG A 92 15.66 12.72 -3.40
N ASN A 93 16.14 13.72 -4.13
CA ASN A 93 17.54 13.80 -4.53
C ASN A 93 18.34 14.45 -3.40
N THR A 94 19.26 13.70 -2.81
CA THR A 94 20.07 14.10 -1.64
C THR A 94 21.51 14.48 -2.01
N GLY A 95 21.90 14.29 -3.28
CA GLY A 95 23.18 14.75 -3.80
C GLY A 95 23.13 16.16 -4.39
N ASP A 96 24.13 16.47 -5.22
CA ASP A 96 24.38 17.82 -5.73
C ASP A 96 24.06 17.99 -7.23
N ALA A 97 23.67 16.93 -7.92
CA ALA A 97 23.35 16.94 -9.35
C ALA A 97 21.93 16.42 -9.61
N PRO A 98 21.21 16.91 -10.63
CA PRO A 98 19.90 16.38 -10.98
C PRO A 98 19.95 14.91 -11.42
N ALA A 99 18.92 14.13 -11.06
CA ALA A 99 18.76 12.75 -11.52
C ALA A 99 17.83 12.70 -12.73
N ALA A 100 18.23 12.03 -13.81
CA ALA A 100 17.34 11.78 -14.95
C ALA A 100 16.30 10.71 -14.60
N THR A 101 15.03 11.00 -14.91
CA THR A 101 13.90 10.13 -14.55
C THR A 101 12.91 9.92 -15.69
N LEU A 102 12.02 8.93 -15.54
CA LEU A 102 10.86 8.68 -16.40
C LEU A 102 9.55 9.23 -15.82
N GLY A 103 9.66 10.21 -14.92
CA GLY A 103 8.54 10.88 -14.27
C GLY A 103 8.02 10.14 -13.03
N GLU A 104 7.11 10.79 -12.33
CA GLU A 104 6.50 10.30 -11.08
C GLU A 104 5.64 9.03 -11.24
N PRO A 105 4.92 8.79 -12.36
CA PRO A 105 4.14 7.56 -12.54
C PRO A 105 4.95 6.27 -12.74
N ALA A 106 6.28 6.37 -12.82
CA ALA A 106 7.18 5.26 -13.12
C ALA A 106 7.44 4.36 -11.89
N TYR A 107 6.37 3.84 -11.29
CA TYR A 107 6.44 2.97 -10.11
C TYR A 107 5.57 1.72 -10.21
N SER A 108 5.97 0.69 -9.46
CA SER A 108 5.25 -0.56 -9.29
C SER A 108 4.86 -0.76 -7.83
N ILE A 109 3.72 -1.40 -7.60
CA ILE A 109 3.29 -1.86 -6.27
C ILE A 109 3.24 -3.37 -6.36
N GLN A 110 4.17 -4.04 -5.69
CA GLN A 110 4.38 -5.46 -5.87
C GLN A 110 4.10 -6.22 -4.58
N ARG A 111 3.63 -7.46 -4.74
CA ARG A 111 3.44 -8.43 -3.67
C ARG A 111 4.50 -9.53 -3.79
N GLU A 112 5.08 -9.90 -2.65
CA GLU A 112 5.94 -11.07 -2.56
C GLU A 112 5.11 -12.34 -2.77
N THR A 113 5.59 -13.21 -3.65
CA THR A 113 5.03 -14.54 -3.91
C THR A 113 6.16 -15.57 -3.94
N GLU A 114 5.83 -16.86 -3.87
CA GLU A 114 6.84 -17.92 -4.02
C GLU A 114 7.54 -17.88 -5.40
N ALA A 115 6.88 -17.34 -6.42
CA ALA A 115 7.43 -17.13 -7.75
C ALA A 115 8.25 -15.82 -7.89
N GLY A 116 8.36 -15.04 -6.82
CA GLY A 116 9.00 -13.73 -6.79
C GLY A 116 7.99 -12.58 -6.69
N TRP A 117 8.40 -11.39 -7.11
CA TRP A 117 7.60 -10.18 -6.96
C TRP A 117 6.73 -9.92 -8.18
N LEU A 118 5.43 -9.71 -7.95
CA LEU A 118 4.44 -9.44 -9.00
C LEU A 118 3.69 -8.14 -8.70
N ASP A 119 3.46 -7.28 -9.71
CA ASP A 119 2.62 -6.09 -9.52
C ASP A 119 1.18 -6.52 -9.21
N VAL A 120 0.54 -5.83 -8.27
CA VAL A 120 -0.85 -6.16 -7.87
C VAL A 120 -1.87 -5.62 -8.88
N ARG A 121 -1.45 -4.72 -9.78
CA ARG A 121 -2.33 -4.03 -10.74
C ARG A 121 -2.23 -4.61 -12.15
N GLY A 122 -3.29 -4.42 -12.93
CA GLY A 122 -3.38 -4.84 -14.32
C GLY A 122 -4.54 -4.20 -15.05
N SER A 123 -4.65 -4.49 -16.35
CA SER A 123 -5.78 -4.13 -17.19
C SER A 123 -6.87 -5.19 -17.14
N THR A 124 -8.13 -4.80 -17.26
CA THR A 124 -9.30 -5.70 -17.36
C THR A 124 -9.79 -5.88 -18.79
N THR A 125 -9.10 -5.29 -19.78
CA THR A 125 -9.55 -5.32 -21.19
C THR A 125 -9.02 -6.50 -22.00
N GLY A 126 -8.21 -7.37 -21.39
CA GLY A 126 -7.46 -8.40 -22.11
C GLY A 126 -6.21 -7.88 -22.84
N GLU A 127 -5.96 -6.57 -22.79
CA GLU A 127 -4.79 -5.95 -23.42
C GLU A 127 -3.79 -5.48 -22.38
N ALA A 128 -2.50 -5.69 -22.65
CA ALA A 128 -1.42 -5.17 -21.82
C ALA A 128 -1.39 -3.64 -21.87
N VAL A 129 -1.34 -3.02 -20.70
CA VAL A 129 -1.23 -1.56 -20.54
C VAL A 129 0.14 -1.21 -19.98
N LYS A 130 0.66 -0.04 -20.37
CA LYS A 130 1.94 0.48 -19.86
C LYS A 130 1.69 1.76 -19.08
N LEU A 131 2.37 1.88 -17.94
CA LEU A 131 2.36 3.13 -17.18
C LEU A 131 3.05 4.25 -17.98
N PRO A 132 2.58 5.51 -17.86
CA PRO A 132 3.17 6.66 -18.52
C PRO A 132 4.66 6.77 -18.20
N ARG A 133 5.46 7.09 -19.23
CA ARG A 133 6.88 7.37 -19.12
C ARG A 133 7.15 8.71 -19.77
N SER A 134 7.59 9.66 -18.96
CA SER A 134 7.90 11.01 -19.42
C SER A 134 9.30 11.34 -18.98
N GLU A 135 10.21 11.57 -19.93
CA GLU A 135 11.55 12.03 -19.59
C GLU A 135 11.46 13.31 -18.74
N SER A 136 12.08 13.27 -17.58
CA SER A 136 12.06 14.32 -16.59
C SER A 136 13.37 14.35 -15.81
N SER A 137 13.47 15.29 -14.88
CA SER A 137 14.62 15.47 -14.00
C SER A 137 14.14 15.70 -12.58
N LEU A 138 14.74 15.00 -11.62
CA LEU A 138 14.54 15.25 -10.21
C LEU A 138 15.69 16.11 -9.68
N ASP A 139 15.43 17.40 -9.51
CA ASP A 139 16.38 18.37 -8.97
C ASP A 139 16.49 18.23 -7.44
N THR A 140 17.59 18.76 -6.88
CA THR A 140 17.91 18.71 -5.44
C THR A 140 16.91 19.47 -4.54
N SER A 141 16.11 20.37 -5.13
CA SER A 141 15.06 21.12 -4.45
C SER A 141 13.66 20.50 -4.59
N THR A 142 13.53 19.42 -5.37
CA THR A 142 12.26 18.78 -5.70
C THR A 142 12.17 17.36 -5.15
N ALA A 143 10.97 16.83 -5.08
CA ALA A 143 10.69 15.47 -4.65
C ALA A 143 9.50 14.91 -5.43
N TYR A 144 9.48 13.60 -5.63
CA TYR A 144 8.23 12.90 -5.97
C TYR A 144 7.56 12.41 -4.70
N SER A 145 6.24 12.45 -4.66
CA SER A 145 5.47 12.09 -3.47
C SER A 145 4.23 11.31 -3.86
N TRP A 146 4.11 10.13 -3.27
CA TRP A 146 2.95 9.27 -3.48
C TRP A 146 2.19 9.16 -2.17
N ASP A 147 0.87 9.35 -2.22
CA ASP A 147 -0.08 9.04 -1.15
C ASP A 147 -1.02 7.97 -1.70
N LEU A 148 -0.74 6.71 -1.36
CA LEU A 148 -1.39 5.53 -1.92
C LEU A 148 -2.35 4.94 -0.91
N THR A 149 -3.65 5.05 -1.14
CA THR A 149 -4.65 4.38 -0.30
C THR A 149 -4.64 2.87 -0.58
N LEU A 150 -4.31 2.06 0.43
CA LEU A 150 -4.14 0.60 0.36
C LEU A 150 -5.49 -0.12 0.28
N THR A 151 -6.15 0.03 -0.86
CA THR A 151 -7.40 -0.62 -1.27
C THR A 151 -7.33 -0.87 -2.77
N GLU A 152 -8.12 -1.79 -3.30
CA GLU A 152 -8.17 -2.10 -4.74
C GLU A 152 -8.42 -0.81 -5.53
N ARG A 153 -9.47 -0.05 -5.16
CA ARG A 153 -9.83 1.20 -5.83
C ARG A 153 -8.75 2.29 -5.69
N GLY A 154 -8.13 2.38 -4.52
CA GLY A 154 -7.08 3.36 -4.26
C GLY A 154 -5.87 3.14 -5.15
N LEU A 155 -5.43 1.88 -5.29
CA LEU A 155 -4.29 1.53 -6.13
C LEU A 155 -4.62 1.53 -7.63
N ALA A 156 -5.84 1.12 -8.01
CA ALA A 156 -6.36 1.17 -9.38
C ALA A 156 -6.35 2.60 -9.95
N THR A 157 -6.71 3.58 -9.13
CA THR A 157 -6.83 4.99 -9.55
C THR A 157 -5.58 5.83 -9.26
N ALA A 158 -4.51 5.21 -8.73
CA ALA A 158 -3.31 5.92 -8.31
C ALA A 158 -2.47 6.50 -9.46
N VAL A 159 -2.76 6.12 -10.72
CA VAL A 159 -2.12 6.67 -11.90
C VAL A 159 -3.16 7.30 -12.82
N ASN A 160 -3.10 8.62 -12.97
CA ASN A 160 -4.06 9.37 -13.80
C ASN A 160 -3.98 8.96 -15.28
N GLY A 161 -5.15 8.79 -15.90
CA GLY A 161 -5.26 8.53 -17.33
C GLY A 161 -4.93 7.08 -17.76
N VAL A 162 -4.80 6.17 -16.80
CA VAL A 162 -4.63 4.74 -17.03
C VAL A 162 -5.76 4.01 -16.32
N ASP A 163 -6.48 3.16 -17.04
CA ASP A 163 -7.51 2.31 -16.46
C ASP A 163 -6.85 1.01 -15.96
N LEU A 164 -6.85 0.82 -14.65
CA LEU A 164 -6.25 -0.33 -13.98
C LEU A 164 -7.24 -0.90 -12.97
N ASP A 165 -7.05 -2.16 -12.64
CA ASP A 165 -7.68 -2.82 -11.50
C ASP A 165 -6.64 -3.59 -10.70
N VAL A 166 -7.01 -4.03 -9.50
CA VAL A 166 -6.17 -4.86 -8.61
C VAL A 166 -6.71 -6.28 -8.58
N CYS A 167 -5.83 -7.24 -8.88
CA CYS A 167 -6.23 -8.64 -8.85
C CYS A 167 -5.06 -9.59 -8.51
N PRO A 168 -5.27 -10.57 -7.60
CA PRO A 168 -6.46 -10.74 -6.74
C PRO A 168 -6.63 -9.54 -5.78
N PRO A 169 -7.73 -9.46 -5.00
CA PRO A 169 -7.85 -8.47 -3.93
C PRO A 169 -6.59 -8.44 -3.04
N LEU A 170 -6.35 -7.32 -2.37
CA LEU A 170 -5.19 -7.17 -1.49
C LEU A 170 -5.32 -8.10 -0.28
N GLY A 171 -4.29 -8.90 -0.02
CA GLY A 171 -4.20 -9.77 1.15
C GLY A 171 -3.15 -9.29 2.14
N THR A 172 -3.20 -9.71 3.40
CA THR A 172 -2.15 -9.38 4.40
C THR A 172 -0.81 -10.01 4.01
N GLY A 173 0.31 -9.31 4.20
CA GLY A 173 1.64 -9.82 3.83
C GLY A 173 2.60 -8.76 3.27
N THR A 174 3.81 -9.21 2.91
CA THR A 174 4.88 -8.35 2.40
C THR A 174 4.53 -7.76 1.03
N HIS A 175 4.53 -6.44 0.96
CA HIS A 175 4.47 -5.69 -0.29
C HIS A 175 5.72 -4.82 -0.44
N ARG A 176 5.91 -4.28 -1.64
CA ARG A 176 6.91 -3.25 -1.87
C ARG A 176 6.44 -2.22 -2.86
N PHE A 177 6.87 -0.99 -2.63
CA PHE A 177 6.85 0.06 -3.63
C PHE A 177 8.20 0.06 -4.35
N VAL A 178 8.18 0.11 -5.68
CA VAL A 178 9.40 0.19 -6.50
C VAL A 178 9.30 1.36 -7.45
N TYR A 179 10.18 2.34 -7.31
CA TYR A 179 10.40 3.36 -8.32
C TYR A 179 11.43 2.86 -9.33
N TRP A 180 10.98 2.59 -10.56
CA TRP A 180 11.82 2.11 -11.66
C TRP A 180 12.15 3.19 -12.69
N GLY A 181 11.73 4.43 -12.43
CA GLY A 181 11.93 5.54 -13.34
C GLY A 181 13.34 6.13 -13.36
N LEU A 182 14.31 5.64 -12.57
CA LEU A 182 15.69 6.13 -12.63
C LEU A 182 16.36 5.68 -13.94
N VAL A 183 16.83 6.65 -14.75
CA VAL A 183 17.42 6.35 -16.06
C VAL A 183 18.86 5.84 -15.92
N ASP A 184 19.63 6.44 -15.02
CA ASP A 184 21.07 6.18 -14.82
C ASP A 184 21.33 5.40 -13.52
N GLY A 185 20.39 4.53 -13.10
CA GLY A 185 20.51 3.79 -11.85
C GLY A 185 19.59 2.59 -11.76
N PRO A 186 19.78 1.71 -10.75
CA PRO A 186 18.87 0.59 -10.53
C PRO A 186 17.50 1.08 -10.04
N PRO A 187 16.43 0.29 -10.22
CA PRO A 187 15.16 0.56 -9.56
C PRO A 187 15.36 0.58 -8.05
N VAL A 188 14.70 1.50 -7.34
CA VAL A 188 14.79 1.64 -5.89
C VAL A 188 13.45 1.31 -5.25
N GLY A 189 13.46 0.58 -4.15
CA GLY A 189 12.23 0.17 -3.50
C GLY A 189 12.32 0.11 -1.99
N VAL A 190 11.14 0.12 -1.37
CA VAL A 190 10.93 -0.07 0.06
C VAL A 190 9.84 -1.09 0.27
N GLU A 191 10.08 -2.00 1.20
CA GLU A 191 9.12 -3.03 1.61
C GLU A 191 8.25 -2.50 2.74
N PHE A 192 6.99 -2.94 2.76
CA PHE A 192 6.05 -2.67 3.83
C PHE A 192 5.13 -3.88 4.01
N GLU A 193 4.68 -4.10 5.24
CA GLU A 193 3.71 -5.13 5.58
C GLU A 193 2.29 -4.57 5.47
N LEU A 194 1.40 -5.23 4.71
CA LEU A 194 -0.02 -4.91 4.75
C LEU A 194 -0.68 -5.73 5.87
N ILE A 195 -1.31 -5.05 6.81
CA ILE A 195 -2.02 -5.66 7.94
C ILE A 195 -3.53 -5.40 7.87
N GLY A 196 -4.32 -6.29 8.46
CA GLY A 196 -5.79 -6.20 8.53
C GLY A 196 -6.26 -5.64 9.86
#